data_AF-A0A0K2G8A8-F1
#
_entry.id   AF-A0A0K2G8A8-F1
#
_cell.length_a   1.000
_cell.length_b   1.000
_cell.length_c   1.000
_cell.angle_alpha   90.00
_cell.angle_beta   90.00
_cell.angle_gamma   90.00
#
_symmetry.space_group_name_H-M   'P 1'
#
loop_
_entity.id
_entity.type
_entity.pdbx_description
1 polymer ?
#
loop_
_entity_poly.entity_id
_entity_poly.type
_entity_poly.pdbx_seq_one_letter_code
_entity_poly.pdbx_strand_id
1 'polypeptide(L)'
;MTMQPKLKSKVRCKDRDIGEVTRVIVDPLSHEISHIVVSMNGDGERQVPMGQVETVTDSLIELRTLSADLLALPPFQRDNYVTTHEVEIAHLEEKVHVTPGEVLVPFPELEKSVKRRTFFMNLTHVIGFLIGLPIAFPVLRYLMKPMYQPFDNSWLKIGNVGKIKQEDIGVQFKYKKHVKEAYMPEAEVEKNVWILKATPAVLDKVYQGKDMEFRDASGKTVWTNKKEIPYVAFSGKCPHLGCGYKWRQHKVLGQVFLCPCHLSIYDAAGKVLDGPAPRPLDALPIKVSAGGDVEIIDMEFKAGTKTQIRII
;
A
#
# COMPACT_ATOMS: atom_id res chain seq x y z
N MET A 1 -58.62 -21.07 -38.78
CA MET A 1 -58.23 -20.30 -37.58
C MET A 1 -57.83 -21.32 -36.52
N THR A 2 -56.53 -21.45 -36.25
CA THR A 2 -56.02 -22.32 -35.20
C THR A 2 -56.38 -21.68 -33.86
N MET A 3 -57.18 -22.35 -33.02
CA MET A 3 -57.54 -21.81 -31.70
C MET A 3 -56.28 -21.71 -30.81
N GLN A 4 -56.11 -20.57 -30.14
CA GLN A 4 -55.01 -20.34 -29.19
C GLN A 4 -55.37 -20.89 -27.80
N PRO A 5 -54.42 -21.48 -27.06
CA PRO A 5 -54.66 -21.96 -25.71
C PRO A 5 -55.04 -20.79 -24.80
N LYS A 6 -56.19 -20.92 -24.12
CA LYS A 6 -56.65 -19.94 -23.13
C LYS A 6 -56.11 -20.30 -21.74
N LEU A 7 -55.82 -19.28 -20.95
CA LEU A 7 -55.43 -19.44 -19.55
C LEU A 7 -56.56 -20.10 -18.75
N LYS A 8 -56.20 -20.87 -17.72
CA LYS A 8 -57.13 -21.68 -16.90
C LYS A 8 -57.90 -22.75 -17.66
N SER A 9 -57.55 -23.01 -18.93
CA SER A 9 -58.06 -24.18 -19.64
C SER A 9 -57.56 -25.44 -18.94
N LYS A 10 -58.44 -26.43 -18.78
CA LYS A 10 -58.06 -27.73 -18.23
C LYS A 10 -57.13 -28.43 -19.21
N VAL A 11 -56.11 -29.09 -18.70
CA VAL A 11 -55.13 -29.83 -19.48
C VAL A 11 -55.34 -31.32 -19.23
N ARG A 12 -55.57 -32.05 -20.31
CA ARG A 12 -55.81 -33.50 -20.31
C ARG A 12 -54.72 -34.20 -21.14
N CYS A 13 -54.07 -35.17 -20.53
CA CYS A 13 -53.25 -36.15 -21.25
C CYS A 13 -54.13 -37.30 -21.75
N LYS A 14 -53.61 -38.16 -22.63
CA LYS A 14 -54.37 -39.30 -23.19
C LYS A 14 -54.96 -40.25 -22.15
N ASP A 15 -54.33 -40.31 -20.98
CA ASP A 15 -54.65 -41.22 -19.89
C ASP A 15 -55.45 -40.57 -18.75
N ARG A 16 -55.23 -39.28 -18.45
CA ARG A 16 -55.94 -38.58 -17.36
C ARG A 16 -55.91 -37.05 -17.46
N ASP A 17 -56.81 -36.42 -16.71
CA ASP A 17 -56.75 -34.99 -16.39
C ASP A 17 -55.55 -34.68 -15.49
N ILE A 18 -54.84 -33.60 -15.82
CA ILE A 18 -53.59 -33.22 -15.13
C ILE A 18 -53.76 -31.97 -14.29
N GLY A 19 -54.31 -30.92 -14.88
CA GLY A 19 -54.27 -29.60 -14.26
C GLY A 19 -54.74 -28.52 -15.21
N GLU A 20 -54.11 -27.35 -15.16
CA GLU A 20 -54.53 -26.18 -15.93
C GLU A 20 -53.35 -25.39 -16.49
N VAL A 21 -53.61 -24.63 -17.57
CA VAL A 21 -52.62 -23.69 -18.10
C VAL A 21 -52.58 -22.44 -17.25
N THR A 22 -51.42 -22.14 -16.66
CA THR A 22 -51.23 -20.93 -15.84
C THR A 22 -50.59 -19.79 -16.61
N ARG A 23 -49.74 -20.09 -17.59
CA ARG A 23 -49.01 -19.09 -18.40
C ARG A 23 -48.74 -19.60 -19.80
N VAL A 24 -48.44 -18.68 -20.71
CA VAL A 24 -47.98 -19.01 -22.07
C VAL A 24 -46.62 -18.38 -22.32
N ILE A 25 -45.74 -19.10 -22.99
CA ILE A 25 -44.41 -18.62 -23.38
C ILE A 25 -44.43 -18.36 -24.88
N VAL A 26 -44.14 -17.13 -25.27
CA VAL A 26 -44.10 -16.72 -26.67
C VAL A 26 -42.65 -16.60 -27.11
N ASP A 27 -42.36 -17.09 -28.31
CA ASP A 27 -41.11 -16.81 -28.97
C ASP A 27 -41.15 -15.38 -29.55
N PRO A 28 -40.25 -14.48 -29.11
CA PRO A 28 -40.25 -13.07 -29.53
C PRO A 28 -39.88 -12.88 -31.00
N LEU A 29 -39.32 -13.89 -31.69
CA LEU A 29 -38.97 -13.79 -33.11
C LEU A 29 -40.12 -14.20 -34.03
N SER A 30 -40.78 -15.32 -33.73
CA SER A 30 -41.92 -15.82 -34.51
C SER A 30 -43.25 -15.15 -34.15
N HIS A 31 -43.35 -14.55 -32.95
CA HIS A 31 -44.59 -14.05 -32.35
C HIS A 31 -45.64 -15.16 -32.15
N GLU A 32 -45.20 -16.41 -32.05
CA GLU A 32 -46.04 -17.57 -31.81
C GLU A 32 -45.82 -18.14 -30.41
N ILE A 33 -46.87 -18.74 -29.85
CA ILE A 33 -46.76 -19.46 -28.58
C ILE A 33 -45.84 -20.65 -28.82
N SER A 34 -44.70 -20.68 -28.14
CA SER A 34 -43.74 -21.77 -28.24
C SER A 34 -44.07 -22.88 -27.24
N HIS A 35 -44.48 -22.49 -26.03
CA HIS A 35 -44.79 -23.41 -24.93
C HIS A 35 -45.99 -22.90 -24.11
N ILE A 36 -46.69 -23.83 -23.47
CA ILE A 36 -47.65 -23.54 -22.40
C ILE A 36 -47.07 -24.01 -21.07
N VAL A 37 -47.37 -23.29 -20.00
CA VAL A 37 -47.02 -23.68 -18.63
C VAL A 37 -48.22 -24.35 -18.00
N VAL A 38 -48.06 -25.63 -17.64
CA VAL A 38 -49.12 -26.45 -17.05
C VAL A 38 -48.83 -26.61 -15.56
N SER A 39 -49.76 -26.16 -14.72
CA SER A 39 -49.74 -26.41 -13.27
C SER A 39 -50.42 -27.74 -12.97
N MET A 40 -49.70 -28.65 -12.31
CA MET A 40 -50.11 -30.03 -12.07
C MET A 40 -50.66 -30.26 -10.64
N ASN A 41 -51.59 -29.42 -10.17
CA ASN A 41 -52.34 -29.60 -8.91
C ASN A 41 -51.52 -30.10 -7.69
N GLY A 42 -50.29 -29.60 -7.52
CA GLY A 42 -49.38 -29.97 -6.42
C GLY A 42 -48.00 -30.47 -6.87
N ASP A 43 -47.86 -31.00 -8.09
CA ASP A 43 -46.59 -31.56 -8.63
C ASP A 43 -45.69 -30.51 -9.34
N GLY A 44 -45.99 -29.23 -9.10
CA GLY A 44 -45.29 -28.07 -9.69
C GLY A 44 -45.78 -27.71 -11.09
N GLU A 45 -45.06 -26.79 -11.73
CA GLU A 45 -45.35 -26.30 -13.09
C GLU A 45 -44.36 -26.91 -14.10
N ARG A 46 -44.86 -27.33 -15.27
CA ARG A 46 -44.06 -27.89 -16.36
C ARG A 46 -44.21 -27.09 -17.63
N GLN A 47 -43.11 -26.99 -18.38
CA GLN A 47 -43.10 -26.35 -19.69
C GLN A 47 -43.44 -27.39 -20.76
N VAL A 48 -44.58 -27.20 -21.43
CA VAL A 48 -45.06 -28.12 -22.46
C VAL A 48 -44.92 -27.43 -23.82
N PRO A 49 -44.10 -27.97 -24.74
CA PRO A 49 -43.98 -27.44 -26.08
C PRO A 49 -45.32 -27.50 -26.83
N MET A 50 -45.64 -26.47 -27.61
CA MET A 50 -46.87 -26.46 -28.41
C MET A 50 -46.97 -27.64 -29.39
N GLY A 51 -45.84 -28.24 -29.81
CA GLY A 51 -45.84 -29.46 -30.63
C GLY A 51 -46.43 -30.71 -29.92
N GLN A 52 -46.56 -30.69 -28.59
CA GLN A 52 -47.22 -31.77 -27.84
C GLN A 52 -48.73 -31.54 -27.67
N VAL A 53 -49.24 -30.36 -28.05
CA VAL A 53 -50.67 -30.06 -27.99
C VAL A 53 -51.35 -30.68 -29.21
N GLU A 54 -52.37 -31.51 -28.98
CA GLU A 54 -53.14 -32.19 -30.02
C GLU A 54 -54.35 -31.37 -30.44
N THR A 55 -55.17 -30.98 -29.46
CA THR A 55 -56.43 -30.25 -29.67
C THR A 55 -56.52 -29.10 -28.68
N VAL A 56 -56.93 -27.93 -29.16
CA VAL A 56 -57.24 -26.76 -28.33
C VAL A 56 -58.71 -26.44 -28.50
N THR A 57 -59.47 -26.51 -27.41
CA THR A 57 -60.87 -26.06 -27.34
C THR A 57 -60.98 -24.88 -26.37
N ASP A 58 -62.18 -24.29 -26.24
CA ASP A 58 -62.40 -23.12 -25.39
C ASP A 58 -62.14 -23.34 -23.89
N SER A 59 -62.16 -24.58 -23.41
CA SER A 59 -62.01 -24.91 -21.98
C SER A 59 -61.11 -26.11 -21.69
N LEU A 60 -60.67 -26.84 -22.71
CA LEU A 60 -59.87 -28.05 -22.60
C LEU A 60 -58.75 -28.06 -23.64
N ILE A 61 -57.54 -28.39 -23.20
CA ILE A 61 -56.35 -28.61 -24.02
C ILE A 61 -55.95 -30.08 -23.88
N GLU A 62 -55.92 -30.79 -24.99
CA GLU A 62 -55.51 -32.20 -25.04
C GLU A 62 -54.06 -32.31 -25.49
N LEU A 63 -53.27 -33.06 -24.72
CA LEU A 63 -51.87 -33.33 -25.02
C LEU A 63 -51.71 -34.71 -25.64
N ARG A 64 -50.77 -34.81 -26.59
CA ARG A 64 -50.42 -36.08 -27.27
C ARG A 64 -49.73 -37.09 -26.34
N THR A 65 -49.19 -36.62 -25.22
CA THR A 65 -48.33 -37.35 -24.28
C THR A 65 -49.12 -38.00 -23.14
N LEU A 66 -48.52 -39.03 -22.53
CA LEU A 66 -49.02 -39.65 -21.30
C LEU A 66 -48.66 -38.81 -20.08
N SER A 67 -49.45 -38.90 -19.02
CA SER A 67 -49.24 -38.13 -17.80
C SER A 67 -47.87 -38.37 -17.13
N ALA A 68 -47.31 -39.57 -17.27
CA ALA A 68 -45.99 -39.92 -16.74
C ALA A 68 -44.85 -39.18 -17.47
N ASP A 69 -44.97 -39.00 -18.79
CA ASP A 69 -43.95 -38.34 -19.61
C ASP A 69 -43.96 -36.82 -19.38
N LEU A 70 -45.09 -36.26 -18.95
CA LEU A 70 -45.22 -34.85 -18.63
C LEU A 70 -44.33 -34.43 -17.45
N LEU A 71 -44.18 -35.31 -16.45
CA LEU A 71 -43.31 -35.06 -15.29
C LEU A 71 -41.83 -34.97 -15.67
N ALA A 72 -41.42 -35.64 -16.76
CA ALA A 72 -40.07 -35.63 -17.30
C ALA A 72 -39.75 -34.36 -18.12
N LEU A 73 -40.76 -33.53 -18.43
CA LEU A 73 -40.52 -32.25 -19.09
C LEU A 73 -39.81 -31.26 -18.17
N PRO A 74 -39.13 -30.25 -18.75
CA PRO A 74 -38.43 -29.23 -17.97
C PRO A 74 -39.37 -28.52 -16.98
N PRO A 75 -38.96 -28.35 -15.71
CA PRO A 75 -39.71 -27.53 -14.77
C PRO A 75 -39.75 -26.08 -15.26
N PHE A 76 -40.85 -25.39 -14.99
CA PHE A 76 -40.93 -23.96 -15.24
C PHE A 76 -40.09 -23.19 -14.22
N GLN A 77 -39.13 -22.40 -14.70
CA GLN A 77 -38.26 -21.55 -13.88
C GLN A 77 -38.55 -20.09 -14.19
N ARG A 78 -39.25 -19.39 -13.29
CA ARG A 78 -39.74 -18.02 -13.52
C ARG A 78 -38.63 -17.01 -13.82
N ASP A 79 -37.44 -17.20 -13.25
CA ASP A 79 -36.29 -16.29 -13.39
C ASP A 79 -35.72 -16.22 -14.81
N ASN A 80 -36.05 -17.20 -15.67
CA ASN A 80 -35.58 -17.23 -17.05
C ASN A 80 -36.47 -16.43 -18.02
N TYR A 81 -37.55 -15.82 -17.53
CA TYR A 81 -38.54 -15.15 -18.36
C TYR A 81 -38.86 -13.75 -17.83
N VAL A 82 -39.35 -12.90 -18.71
CA VAL A 82 -39.92 -11.58 -18.39
C VAL A 82 -41.36 -11.52 -18.88
N THR A 83 -42.19 -10.75 -18.21
CA THR A 83 -43.57 -10.52 -18.68
C THR A 83 -43.60 -9.48 -19.77
N THR A 84 -44.63 -9.51 -20.61
CA THR A 84 -44.88 -8.47 -21.62
C THR A 84 -45.18 -7.09 -21.02
N HIS A 85 -45.42 -6.98 -19.71
CA HIS A 85 -45.49 -5.69 -18.99
C HIS A 85 -44.12 -5.11 -18.65
N GLU A 86 -43.12 -5.98 -18.46
CA GLU A 86 -41.75 -5.57 -18.12
C GLU A 86 -40.94 -5.24 -19.38
N VAL A 87 -41.30 -5.85 -20.52
CA VAL A 87 -40.65 -5.64 -21.81
C VAL A 87 -41.71 -5.54 -22.91
N GLU A 88 -41.83 -4.35 -23.51
CA GLU A 88 -42.72 -4.12 -24.66
C GLU A 88 -42.11 -4.75 -25.92
N ILE A 89 -42.84 -5.69 -26.54
CA ILE A 89 -42.49 -6.25 -27.85
C ILE A 89 -43.48 -5.72 -28.87
N ALA A 90 -42.97 -4.97 -29.84
CA ALA A 90 -43.78 -4.37 -30.89
C ALA A 90 -44.64 -5.43 -31.63
N HIS A 91 -45.93 -5.15 -31.80
CA HIS A 91 -46.87 -5.98 -32.56
C HIS A 91 -47.13 -7.41 -32.02
N LEU A 92 -46.76 -7.67 -30.76
CA LEU A 92 -47.05 -8.97 -30.12
C LEU A 92 -48.54 -9.11 -29.76
N GLU A 93 -49.15 -8.03 -29.27
CA GLU A 93 -50.56 -7.97 -28.86
C GLU A 93 -51.53 -8.16 -30.04
N GLU A 94 -51.09 -7.88 -31.27
CA GLU A 94 -51.88 -8.08 -32.50
C GLU A 94 -52.03 -9.56 -32.87
N LYS A 95 -51.14 -10.43 -32.36
CA LYS A 95 -51.08 -11.85 -32.73
C LYS A 95 -51.44 -12.79 -31.58
N VAL A 96 -51.27 -12.39 -30.32
CA VAL A 96 -51.51 -13.24 -29.15
C VAL A 96 -52.63 -12.66 -28.30
N HIS A 97 -53.75 -13.39 -28.20
CA HIS A 97 -54.97 -12.92 -27.53
C HIS A 97 -55.04 -13.45 -26.09
N VAL A 98 -54.02 -13.13 -25.29
CA VAL A 98 -53.88 -13.58 -23.89
C VAL A 98 -53.65 -12.37 -23.00
N THR A 99 -54.18 -12.38 -21.77
CA THR A 99 -54.06 -11.22 -20.85
C THR A 99 -52.60 -10.87 -20.59
N PRO A 100 -52.20 -9.60 -20.83
CA PRO A 100 -50.85 -9.13 -20.55
C PRO A 100 -50.47 -9.39 -19.08
N GLY A 101 -49.27 -9.95 -18.84
CA GLY A 101 -48.77 -10.34 -17.51
C GLY A 101 -48.74 -11.84 -17.24
N GLU A 102 -49.53 -12.63 -17.97
CA GLU A 102 -49.46 -14.10 -17.96
C GLU A 102 -48.77 -14.65 -19.23
N VAL A 103 -48.38 -13.75 -20.14
CA VAL A 103 -47.52 -14.00 -21.29
C VAL A 103 -46.07 -13.76 -20.91
N LEU A 104 -45.23 -14.76 -21.16
CA LEU A 104 -43.81 -14.78 -20.81
C LEU A 104 -42.94 -14.82 -22.06
N VAL A 105 -41.82 -14.12 -22.00
CA VAL A 105 -40.79 -14.09 -23.06
C VAL A 105 -39.46 -14.49 -22.44
N PRO A 106 -38.64 -15.33 -23.12
CA PRO A 106 -37.32 -15.71 -22.60
C PRO A 106 -36.42 -14.48 -22.38
N PHE A 107 -35.73 -14.44 -21.23
CA PHE A 107 -34.78 -13.37 -20.93
C PHE A 107 -33.54 -13.47 -21.84
N PRO A 108 -33.15 -12.40 -22.57
CA PRO A 108 -32.03 -12.45 -23.50
C PRO A 108 -30.71 -12.83 -22.81
N GLU A 109 -29.95 -13.77 -23.38
CA GLU A 109 -28.69 -14.23 -22.77
C GLU A 109 -27.61 -13.14 -22.70
N LEU A 110 -27.64 -12.18 -23.62
CA LEU A 110 -26.70 -11.06 -23.68
C LEU A 110 -26.82 -10.11 -22.48
N GLU A 111 -27.99 -10.04 -21.83
CA GLU A 111 -28.19 -9.23 -20.62
C GLU A 111 -27.87 -10.00 -19.33
N LYS A 112 -27.53 -11.29 -19.43
CA LYS A 112 -27.12 -12.09 -18.26
C LYS A 112 -25.72 -11.72 -17.75
N SER A 113 -24.91 -10.96 -18.50
CA SER A 113 -23.52 -10.68 -18.13
C SER A 113 -23.25 -9.24 -17.67
N VAL A 114 -22.85 -9.15 -16.40
CA VAL A 114 -22.45 -7.98 -15.60
C VAL A 114 -23.56 -6.98 -15.27
N LYS A 115 -23.99 -6.99 -14.01
CA LYS A 115 -24.88 -5.97 -13.44
C LYS A 115 -24.26 -4.58 -13.66
N ARG A 116 -25.03 -3.65 -14.25
CA ARG A 116 -24.64 -2.24 -14.48
C ARG A 116 -23.92 -1.61 -13.28
N ARG A 117 -24.42 -1.86 -12.07
CA ARG A 117 -23.83 -1.38 -10.81
C ARG A 117 -22.38 -1.84 -10.63
N THR A 118 -22.09 -3.09 -10.93
CA THR A 118 -20.74 -3.67 -10.82
C THR A 118 -19.78 -3.05 -11.82
N PHE A 119 -20.25 -2.83 -13.06
CA PHE A 119 -19.45 -2.13 -14.09
C PHE A 119 -19.06 -0.73 -13.64
N PHE A 120 -20.02 0.09 -13.22
CA PHE A 120 -19.74 1.47 -12.78
C PHE A 120 -18.87 1.53 -11.53
N MET A 121 -19.09 0.64 -10.56
CA MET A 121 -18.24 0.54 -9.36
C MET A 121 -16.78 0.25 -9.73
N ASN A 122 -16.54 -0.74 -10.60
CA ASN A 122 -15.19 -1.08 -11.04
C ASN A 122 -14.54 0.07 -11.83
N LEU A 123 -15.29 0.73 -12.72
CA LEU A 123 -14.80 1.89 -13.46
C LEU A 123 -14.40 3.04 -12.53
N THR A 124 -15.22 3.34 -11.52
CA THR A 124 -14.90 4.35 -10.50
C THR A 124 -13.63 3.99 -9.72
N HIS A 125 -13.44 2.73 -9.35
CA HIS A 125 -12.21 2.30 -8.68
C HIS A 125 -10.98 2.47 -9.57
N VAL A 126 -11.07 2.12 -10.85
CA VAL A 126 -9.96 2.29 -11.81
C VAL A 126 -9.60 3.77 -11.97
N ILE A 127 -10.58 4.64 -12.21
CA ILE A 127 -10.35 6.08 -12.33
C ILE A 127 -9.79 6.66 -11.02
N GLY A 128 -10.37 6.27 -9.88
CA GLY A 128 -9.90 6.69 -8.56
C GLY A 128 -8.46 6.28 -8.29
N PHE A 129 -8.05 5.09 -8.70
CA PHE A 129 -6.66 4.64 -8.59
C PHE A 129 -5.72 5.46 -9.48
N LEU A 130 -6.12 5.73 -10.74
CA LEU A 130 -5.31 6.51 -11.68
C LEU A 130 -5.11 7.97 -11.24
N ILE A 131 -6.08 8.56 -10.54
CA ILE A 131 -5.97 9.92 -9.99
C ILE A 131 -5.23 9.90 -8.64
N GLY A 132 -5.56 8.94 -7.77
CA GLY A 132 -5.02 8.86 -6.41
C GLY A 132 -3.53 8.51 -6.38
N LEU A 133 -3.07 7.63 -7.26
CA LEU A 133 -1.69 7.14 -7.26
C LEU A 133 -0.66 8.25 -7.56
N PRO A 134 -0.81 9.11 -8.59
CA PRO A 134 0.10 10.23 -8.84
C PRO A 134 0.16 11.27 -7.71
N ILE A 135 -0.91 11.40 -6.91
CA ILE A 135 -0.94 12.32 -5.77
C ILE A 135 -0.27 11.69 -4.54
N ALA A 136 -0.56 10.42 -4.26
CA ALA A 136 0.00 9.70 -3.13
C ALA A 136 1.49 9.36 -3.31
N PHE A 137 1.92 9.08 -4.55
CA PHE A 137 3.27 8.60 -4.83
C PHE A 137 4.38 9.60 -4.45
N PRO A 138 4.32 10.90 -4.78
CA PRO A 138 5.33 11.87 -4.36
C PRO A 138 5.44 11.99 -2.84
N VAL A 139 4.31 11.95 -2.13
CA VAL A 139 4.28 12.02 -0.66
C VAL A 139 4.92 10.78 -0.05
N LEU A 140 4.52 9.59 -0.52
CA LEU A 140 5.08 8.33 -0.05
C LEU A 140 6.59 8.25 -0.35
N ARG A 141 7.00 8.63 -1.58
CA ARG A 141 8.40 8.73 -1.97
C ARG A 141 9.15 9.70 -1.06
N TYR A 142 8.61 10.88 -0.78
CA TYR A 142 9.25 11.84 0.13
C TYR A 142 9.46 11.26 1.53
N LEU A 143 8.43 10.62 2.12
CA LEU A 143 8.53 9.99 3.43
C LEU A 143 9.52 8.82 3.46
N MET A 144 9.63 8.07 2.37
CA MET A 144 10.57 6.97 2.25
C MET A 144 11.99 7.40 1.87
N LYS A 145 12.22 8.67 1.48
CA LYS A 145 13.53 9.20 1.05
C LYS A 145 14.70 8.86 2.00
N PRO A 146 14.54 8.96 3.34
CA PRO A 146 15.61 8.58 4.27
C PRO A 146 16.00 7.10 4.25
N MET A 147 15.17 6.22 3.67
CA MET A 147 15.47 4.78 3.62
C MET A 147 16.40 4.39 2.47
N TYR A 148 16.45 5.19 1.40
CA TYR A 148 17.18 4.83 0.18
C TYR A 148 18.19 5.90 -0.27
N GLN A 149 18.30 7.03 0.42
CA GLN A 149 19.39 7.96 0.15
C GLN A 149 20.73 7.38 0.65
N PRO A 150 21.80 7.44 -0.16
CA PRO A 150 23.13 7.08 0.33
C PRO A 150 23.62 8.13 1.34
N PHE A 151 24.44 7.69 2.29
CA PHE A 151 25.12 8.62 3.18
C PHE A 151 26.07 9.55 2.39
N ASP A 152 26.07 10.83 2.74
CA ASP A 152 27.08 11.77 2.27
C ASP A 152 28.44 11.44 2.90
N ASN A 153 29.38 11.00 2.07
CA ASN A 153 30.74 10.64 2.45
C ASN A 153 31.77 11.65 1.91
N SER A 154 31.34 12.85 1.53
CA SER A 154 32.23 13.90 1.03
C SER A 154 33.16 14.43 2.12
N TRP A 155 34.39 14.76 1.73
CA TRP A 155 35.36 15.40 2.61
C TRP A 155 35.12 16.91 2.65
N LEU A 156 35.09 17.45 3.86
CA LEU A 156 34.90 18.87 4.12
C LEU A 156 36.16 19.41 4.81
N LYS A 157 36.82 20.38 4.18
CA LYS A 157 37.89 21.15 4.81
C LYS A 157 37.31 22.10 5.84
N ILE A 158 37.71 21.93 7.10
CA ILE A 158 37.13 22.66 8.25
C ILE A 158 38.11 23.63 8.92
N GLY A 159 39.40 23.53 8.62
CA GLY A 159 40.40 24.42 9.18
C GLY A 159 41.81 23.88 9.09
N ASN A 160 42.67 24.31 10.02
CA ASN A 160 44.07 23.92 10.09
C ASN A 160 44.46 23.60 11.55
N VAL A 161 45.30 22.57 11.76
CA VAL A 161 45.75 22.11 13.08
C VAL A 161 46.60 23.14 13.82
N GLY A 162 47.14 24.16 13.14
CA GLY A 162 47.88 25.26 13.79
C GLY A 162 47.06 26.05 14.83
N LYS A 163 45.72 25.91 14.83
CA LYS A 163 44.85 26.42 15.92
C LYS A 163 45.00 25.65 17.23
N ILE A 164 45.48 24.41 17.19
CA ILE A 164 45.65 23.51 18.33
C ILE A 164 47.06 23.70 18.89
N LYS A 165 47.16 24.45 19.99
CA LYS A 165 48.45 24.83 20.58
C LYS A 165 48.92 23.89 21.70
N GLN A 166 48.00 23.12 22.28
CA GLN A 166 48.24 22.28 23.45
C GLN A 166 47.70 20.89 23.19
N GLU A 167 48.35 19.89 23.79
CA GLU A 167 47.92 18.50 23.71
C GLU A 167 46.76 18.24 24.69
N ASP A 168 45.92 17.27 24.36
CA ASP A 168 44.76 16.83 25.15
C ASP A 168 43.73 17.93 25.47
N ILE A 169 43.71 19.02 24.69
CA ILE A 169 42.72 20.09 24.79
C ILE A 169 41.79 20.08 23.56
N GLY A 170 40.48 20.04 23.84
CA GLY A 170 39.43 20.20 22.84
C GLY A 170 39.41 21.59 22.21
N VAL A 171 39.65 21.67 20.90
CA VAL A 171 39.49 22.90 20.11
C VAL A 171 38.27 22.76 19.19
N GLN A 172 37.37 23.75 19.22
CA GLN A 172 36.17 23.75 18.40
C GLN A 172 36.46 24.31 17.00
N PHE A 173 36.09 23.55 15.98
CA PHE A 173 36.05 24.00 14.61
C PHE A 173 34.60 24.12 14.18
N LYS A 174 34.21 25.29 13.67
CA LYS A 174 32.88 25.53 13.10
C LYS A 174 32.99 25.47 11.59
N TYR A 175 32.01 24.85 10.94
CA TYR A 175 31.91 24.75 9.49
C TYR A 175 30.45 24.87 9.09
N LYS A 176 30.23 25.23 7.84
CA LYS A 176 28.90 25.38 7.28
C LYS A 176 28.61 24.22 6.35
N LYS A 177 27.40 23.66 6.45
CA LYS A 177 26.93 22.59 5.58
C LYS A 177 25.69 23.05 4.85
N HIS A 178 25.72 22.95 3.53
CA HIS A 178 24.53 23.17 2.70
C HIS A 178 23.66 21.92 2.75
N VAL A 179 22.42 22.08 3.21
CA VAL A 179 21.42 21.02 3.26
C VAL A 179 20.32 21.35 2.27
N LYS A 180 20.09 20.46 1.32
CA LYS A 180 19.00 20.56 0.34
C LYS A 180 17.92 19.53 0.65
N GLU A 181 16.86 19.99 1.30
CA GLU A 181 15.64 19.20 1.44
C GLU A 181 14.77 19.35 0.19
N ALA A 182 13.87 18.40 -0.07
CA ALA A 182 13.19 18.30 -1.37
C ALA A 182 12.35 19.54 -1.73
N TYR A 183 11.76 20.20 -0.74
CA TYR A 183 10.84 21.33 -0.92
C TYR A 183 11.24 22.58 -0.13
N MET A 184 12.35 22.54 0.61
CA MET A 184 12.89 23.74 1.27
C MET A 184 14.01 24.33 0.42
N PRO A 185 14.18 25.67 0.43
CA PRO A 185 15.36 26.28 -0.15
C PRO A 185 16.62 25.71 0.51
N GLU A 186 17.73 25.72 -0.23
CA GLU A 186 19.02 25.29 0.30
C GLU A 186 19.34 26.10 1.56
N ALA A 187 19.42 25.39 2.69
CA ALA A 187 19.70 25.99 3.98
C ALA A 187 21.17 25.77 4.31
N GLU A 188 21.80 26.81 4.85
CA GLU A 188 23.16 26.73 5.37
C GLU A 188 23.11 26.51 6.88
N VAL A 189 23.51 25.32 7.33
CA VAL A 189 23.51 24.97 8.75
C VAL A 189 24.93 25.10 9.29
N GLU A 190 25.10 25.92 10.33
CA GLU A 190 26.35 25.96 11.08
C GLU A 190 26.47 24.71 11.97
N LYS A 191 27.53 23.95 11.75
CA LYS A 191 27.88 22.77 12.54
C LYS A 191 29.25 22.98 13.18
N ASN A 192 29.57 22.10 14.13
CA ASN A 192 30.87 22.10 14.77
C ASN A 192 31.38 20.70 15.03
N VAL A 193 32.71 20.62 15.13
CA VAL A 193 33.47 19.43 15.48
C VAL A 193 34.53 19.82 16.49
N TRP A 194 34.84 18.92 17.42
CA TRP A 194 35.92 19.09 18.38
C TRP A 194 37.13 18.31 17.91
N ILE A 195 38.28 18.95 17.84
CA ILE A 195 39.53 18.29 17.46
C ILE A 195 40.53 18.43 18.59
N LEU A 196 41.21 17.34 18.91
CA LEU A 196 42.29 17.30 19.89
C LEU A 196 43.56 16.83 19.20
N LYS A 197 44.69 17.44 19.58
CA LYS A 197 46.00 16.82 19.41
C LYS A 197 46.21 15.90 20.62
N ALA A 198 46.03 14.60 20.44
CA ALA A 198 45.99 13.65 21.54
C ALA A 198 47.37 13.06 21.85
N THR A 199 47.70 12.93 23.13
CA THR A 199 48.87 12.17 23.57
C THR A 199 48.69 10.68 23.29
N PRO A 200 49.78 9.88 23.22
CA PRO A 200 49.68 8.42 23.02
C PRO A 200 48.76 7.73 24.04
N ALA A 201 48.71 8.23 25.28
CA ALA A 201 47.83 7.69 26.32
C ALA A 201 46.34 7.96 26.04
N VAL A 202 45.99 9.11 25.47
CA VAL A 202 44.62 9.42 25.06
C VAL A 202 44.26 8.66 23.79
N LEU A 203 45.17 8.58 22.81
CA LEU A 203 44.97 7.79 21.59
C LEU A 203 44.67 6.34 21.91
N ASP A 204 45.41 5.71 22.83
CA ASP A 204 45.16 4.32 23.22
C ASP A 204 43.78 4.13 23.85
N LYS A 205 43.28 5.09 24.64
CA LYS A 205 41.91 5.05 25.17
C LYS A 205 40.83 5.18 24.09
N VAL A 206 41.07 6.01 23.07
CA VAL A 206 40.13 6.22 21.95
C VAL A 206 40.10 5.00 21.03
N TYR A 207 41.27 4.51 20.66
CA TYR A 207 41.47 3.49 19.63
C TYR A 207 41.53 2.06 20.18
N GLN A 208 41.77 1.89 21.48
CA GLN A 208 41.86 0.59 22.17
C GLN A 208 42.87 -0.34 21.46
N GLY A 209 44.03 0.20 21.11
CA GLY A 209 45.10 -0.52 20.41
C GLY A 209 44.89 -0.78 18.92
N LYS A 210 43.73 -0.47 18.32
CA LYS A 210 43.41 -0.75 16.91
C LYS A 210 42.99 0.49 16.13
N ASP A 211 43.18 0.48 14.82
CA ASP A 211 42.64 1.52 13.95
C ASP A 211 41.10 1.57 14.02
N MET A 212 40.52 2.74 13.77
CA MET A 212 39.07 2.94 13.76
C MET A 212 38.56 3.03 12.33
N GLU A 213 37.86 1.99 11.88
CA GLU A 213 37.21 1.94 10.58
C GLU A 213 35.82 2.57 10.60
N PHE A 214 35.52 3.35 9.56
CA PHE A 214 34.21 3.94 9.31
C PHE A 214 33.61 3.32 8.05
N ARG A 215 32.36 2.89 8.14
CA ARG A 215 31.65 2.18 7.06
C ARG A 215 30.39 2.94 6.65
N ASP A 216 29.95 2.70 5.42
CA ASP A 216 28.67 3.19 4.91
C ASP A 216 27.52 2.22 5.23
N ALA A 217 26.31 2.52 4.73
CA ALA A 217 25.12 1.67 4.92
C ALA A 217 25.26 0.28 4.30
N SER A 218 26.10 0.12 3.29
CA SER A 218 26.38 -1.16 2.62
C SER A 218 27.47 -1.99 3.31
N GLY A 219 28.09 -1.44 4.36
CA GLY A 219 29.20 -2.06 5.07
C GLY A 219 30.56 -1.85 4.40
N LYS A 220 30.63 -1.06 3.32
CA LYS A 220 31.88 -0.71 2.64
C LYS A 220 32.67 0.29 3.50
N THR A 221 33.97 0.04 3.65
CA THR A 221 34.88 0.96 4.35
C THR A 221 35.01 2.28 3.58
N VAL A 222 34.66 3.37 4.25
CA VAL A 222 34.76 4.75 3.76
C VAL A 222 36.13 5.32 4.12
N TRP A 223 36.57 5.11 5.36
CA TRP A 223 37.85 5.60 5.86
C TRP A 223 38.31 4.83 7.10
N THR A 224 39.59 4.91 7.43
CA THR A 224 40.18 4.35 8.64
C THR A 224 41.06 5.39 9.31
N ASN A 225 40.67 5.85 10.50
CA ASN A 225 41.56 6.67 11.32
C ASN A 225 42.67 5.78 11.88
N LYS A 226 43.91 6.20 11.64
CA LYS A 226 45.12 5.52 12.11
C LYS A 226 45.47 5.99 13.52
N LYS A 227 45.70 5.05 14.43
CA LYS A 227 46.03 5.37 15.83
C LYS A 227 47.36 6.12 16.00
N GLU A 228 48.25 6.02 15.01
CA GLU A 228 49.55 6.70 14.99
C GLU A 228 49.42 8.20 14.66
N ILE A 229 48.29 8.62 14.10
CA ILE A 229 48.02 10.04 13.81
C ILE A 229 47.52 10.69 15.11
N PRO A 230 48.21 11.72 15.62
CA PRO A 230 47.92 12.28 16.94
C PRO A 230 46.73 13.25 16.94
N TYR A 231 45.75 13.03 16.07
CA TYR A 231 44.57 13.87 15.96
C TYR A 231 43.29 13.04 16.01
N VAL A 232 42.37 13.46 16.87
CA VAL A 232 41.05 12.84 17.02
C VAL A 232 39.99 13.92 16.81
N ALA A 233 39.00 13.63 15.98
CA ALA A 233 37.82 14.48 15.78
C ALA A 233 36.61 13.85 16.46
N PHE A 234 35.87 14.62 17.25
CA PHE A 234 34.58 14.24 17.82
C PHE A 234 33.46 15.14 17.28
N SER A 235 32.31 14.53 16.95
CA SER A 235 31.09 15.24 16.58
C SER A 235 30.71 16.27 17.62
N GLY A 236 30.24 17.45 17.20
CA GLY A 236 29.75 18.48 18.13
C GLY A 236 28.50 18.10 18.92
N LYS A 237 27.87 16.94 18.67
CA LYS A 237 26.62 16.50 19.28
C LYS A 237 26.86 15.50 20.41
N CYS A 238 26.24 15.76 21.55
CA CYS A 238 26.24 14.86 22.71
C CYS A 238 25.41 13.59 22.42
N PRO A 239 25.96 12.37 22.64
CA PRO A 239 25.25 11.11 22.43
C PRO A 239 23.96 10.92 23.25
N HIS A 240 23.69 11.76 24.26
CA HIS A 240 22.45 11.70 25.03
C HIS A 240 21.22 12.11 24.20
N LEU A 241 21.12 13.39 23.84
CA LEU A 241 19.97 13.95 23.11
C LEU A 241 20.40 14.92 21.98
N GLY A 242 21.67 14.89 21.56
CA GLY A 242 22.16 15.66 20.41
C GLY A 242 22.54 17.12 20.70
N CYS A 243 22.47 17.57 21.96
CA CYS A 243 22.90 18.91 22.35
C CYS A 243 24.38 19.18 22.03
N GLY A 244 24.71 20.44 21.73
CA GLY A 244 26.09 20.91 21.71
C GLY A 244 26.73 20.86 23.10
N TYR A 245 28.00 20.47 23.17
CA TYR A 245 28.80 20.45 24.40
C TYR A 245 30.08 21.29 24.24
N LYS A 246 30.74 21.63 25.37
CA LYS A 246 31.93 22.49 25.39
C LYS A 246 33.08 21.87 26.18
N TRP A 247 34.31 22.18 25.78
CA TRP A 247 35.50 21.92 26.59
C TRP A 247 35.58 22.92 27.75
N ARG A 248 35.72 22.44 28.99
CA ARG A 248 35.68 23.24 30.21
C ARG A 248 36.58 22.67 31.31
N GLN A 249 37.08 23.54 32.18
CA GLN A 249 37.70 23.15 33.45
C GLN A 249 36.60 22.81 34.48
N HIS A 250 36.47 21.54 34.83
CA HIS A 250 35.67 21.07 35.95
C HIS A 250 36.45 21.20 37.26
N LYS A 251 35.74 21.50 38.36
CA LYS A 251 36.36 21.78 39.67
C LYS A 251 37.16 20.59 40.23
N VAL A 252 36.67 19.37 40.01
CA VAL A 252 37.25 18.13 40.57
C VAL A 252 37.93 17.27 39.50
N LEU A 253 37.41 17.27 38.27
CA LEU A 253 37.82 16.34 37.21
C LEU A 253 38.87 16.95 36.26
N GLY A 254 39.23 18.23 36.45
CA GLY A 254 40.12 18.93 35.53
C GLY A 254 39.44 19.28 34.21
N GLN A 255 40.19 19.29 33.11
CA GLN A 255 39.65 19.61 31.79
C GLN A 255 38.79 18.47 31.24
N VAL A 256 37.56 18.78 30.86
CA VAL A 256 36.55 17.81 30.40
C VAL A 256 35.70 18.39 29.27
N PHE A 257 35.06 17.50 28.49
CA PHE A 257 33.90 17.89 27.71
C PHE A 257 32.65 17.86 28.61
N LEU A 258 31.93 18.98 28.65
CA LEU A 258 30.73 19.14 29.45
C LEU A 258 29.53 19.51 28.57
N CYS A 259 28.51 18.66 28.59
CA CYS A 259 27.21 18.94 27.98
C CYS A 259 26.28 19.62 29.01
N PRO A 260 25.88 20.88 28.82
CA PRO A 260 25.09 21.62 29.81
C PRO A 260 23.62 21.17 29.89
N CYS A 261 23.10 20.44 28.90
CA CYS A 261 21.67 20.08 28.85
C CYS A 261 21.25 19.15 30.00
N HIS A 262 22.05 18.10 30.25
CA HIS A 262 21.77 17.09 31.29
C HIS A 262 23.04 16.66 32.03
N LEU A 263 24.07 17.52 31.98
CA LEU A 263 25.34 17.37 32.71
C LEU A 263 26.12 16.09 32.39
N SER A 264 26.05 15.58 31.16
CA SER A 264 26.97 14.53 30.72
C SER A 264 28.39 15.07 30.64
N ILE A 265 29.33 14.40 31.32
CA ILE A 265 30.74 14.75 31.40
C ILE A 265 31.56 13.67 30.71
N TYR A 266 32.54 14.09 29.91
CA TYR A 266 33.45 13.20 29.22
C TYR A 266 34.91 13.62 29.42
N ASP A 267 35.81 12.64 29.45
CA ASP A 267 37.25 12.92 29.45
C ASP A 267 37.75 13.36 28.05
N ALA A 268 39.06 13.62 27.94
CA ALA A 268 39.71 13.98 26.67
C ALA A 268 39.57 12.90 25.58
N ALA A 269 39.44 11.63 25.96
CA ALA A 269 39.20 10.52 25.05
C ALA A 269 37.71 10.37 24.67
N GLY A 270 36.85 11.24 25.19
CA GLY A 270 35.40 11.22 24.98
C GLY A 270 34.68 10.12 25.74
N LYS A 271 35.33 9.44 26.69
CA LYS A 271 34.69 8.44 27.55
C LYS A 271 33.77 9.15 28.55
N VAL A 272 32.57 8.60 28.74
CA VAL A 272 31.63 9.09 29.76
C VAL A 272 32.25 8.93 31.15
N LEU A 273 32.35 10.05 31.87
CA LEU A 273 32.73 10.10 33.29
C LEU A 273 31.50 10.16 34.19
N ASP A 274 30.47 10.91 33.78
CA ASP A 274 29.25 11.10 34.55
C ASP A 274 28.07 11.54 33.65
N GLY A 275 26.86 11.45 34.18
CA GLY A 275 25.61 11.87 33.55
C GLY A 275 24.94 10.81 32.66
N PRO A 276 23.82 11.16 32.00
CA PRO A 276 22.91 10.19 31.37
C PRO A 276 23.33 9.72 29.97
N ALA A 277 24.52 10.09 29.49
CA ALA A 277 24.94 9.73 28.14
C ALA A 277 25.13 8.22 28.01
N PRO A 278 24.49 7.56 27.03
CA PRO A 278 24.48 6.10 26.95
C PRO A 278 25.79 5.51 26.40
N ARG A 279 26.68 6.33 25.86
CA ARG A 279 27.93 5.92 25.19
C ARG A 279 28.94 7.08 25.08
N PRO A 280 30.23 6.80 24.79
CA PRO A 280 31.26 7.81 24.52
C PRO A 280 30.92 8.74 23.35
N LEU A 281 31.63 9.88 23.26
CA LEU A 281 31.54 10.84 22.16
C LEU A 281 31.79 10.18 20.80
N ASP A 282 31.07 10.66 19.79
CA ASP A 282 31.16 10.15 18.43
C ASP A 282 32.43 10.61 17.73
N ALA A 283 33.40 9.71 17.55
CA ALA A 283 34.56 9.98 16.71
C ALA A 283 34.15 10.12 15.23
N LEU A 284 34.84 10.98 14.48
CA LEU A 284 34.62 11.22 13.06
C LEU A 284 35.86 10.85 12.22
N PRO A 285 35.67 10.51 10.93
CA PRO A 285 36.78 10.42 10.00
C PRO A 285 37.52 11.74 9.94
N ILE A 286 38.84 11.69 10.08
CA ILE A 286 39.71 12.86 10.02
C ILE A 286 40.89 12.59 9.09
N LYS A 287 41.24 13.61 8.32
CA LYS A 287 42.49 13.71 7.56
C LYS A 287 43.20 14.99 7.94
N VAL A 288 44.51 14.89 8.11
CA VAL A 288 45.39 16.05 8.31
C VAL A 288 46.44 16.02 7.21
N SER A 289 46.50 17.08 6.41
CA SER A 289 47.49 17.20 5.33
C SER A 289 48.86 17.59 5.88
N ALA A 290 49.92 17.46 5.06
CA ALA A 290 51.27 17.89 5.44
C ALA A 290 51.35 19.40 5.75
N GLY A 291 50.51 20.23 5.12
CA GLY A 291 50.39 21.66 5.43
C GLY A 291 49.53 21.97 6.67
N GLY A 292 49.03 20.93 7.35
CA GLY A 292 48.21 21.04 8.55
C GLY A 292 46.73 21.28 8.29
N ASP A 293 46.26 21.26 7.05
CA ASP A 293 44.83 21.38 6.76
C ASP A 293 44.09 20.17 7.31
N VAL A 294 42.92 20.43 7.92
CA VAL A 294 42.07 19.40 8.49
C VAL A 294 40.81 19.24 7.65
N GLU A 295 40.54 18.00 7.28
CA GLU A 295 39.32 17.59 6.61
C GLU A 295 38.62 16.52 7.44
N ILE A 296 37.29 16.53 7.40
CA ILE A 296 36.45 15.50 8.02
C ILE A 296 35.41 14.98 7.03
N ILE A 297 34.83 13.82 7.32
CA ILE A 297 33.52 13.45 6.79
C ILE A 297 32.50 13.73 7.88
N ASP A 298 31.49 14.54 7.55
CA ASP A 298 30.42 14.88 8.48
C ASP A 298 29.46 13.70 8.67
N MET A 299 29.75 12.85 9.66
CA MET A 299 28.89 11.73 10.04
C MET A 299 27.99 12.13 11.21
N GLU A 300 26.69 11.89 11.07
CA GLU A 300 25.74 12.00 12.16
C GLU A 300 25.38 10.64 12.73
N PHE A 301 25.18 10.58 14.04
CA PHE A 301 24.81 9.36 14.74
C PHE A 301 23.56 9.59 15.58
N LYS A 302 22.73 8.55 15.69
CA LYS A 302 21.53 8.56 16.51
C LYS A 302 21.89 8.81 17.98
N ALA A 303 21.22 9.80 18.58
CA ALA A 303 21.32 10.08 20.00
C ALA A 303 20.40 9.15 20.81
N GLY A 304 20.71 8.96 22.09
CA GLY A 304 19.90 8.19 23.03
C GLY A 304 20.08 6.67 22.94
N THR A 305 20.96 6.18 22.06
CA THR A 305 21.24 4.75 21.90
C THR A 305 22.62 4.39 22.44
N LYS A 306 22.75 3.20 23.05
CA LYS A 306 24.06 2.66 23.50
C LYS A 306 24.97 2.30 22.33
N THR A 307 24.38 1.89 21.22
CA THR A 307 25.09 1.59 19.98
C THR A 307 25.24 2.84 19.13
N GLN A 308 26.38 2.98 18.47
CA GLN A 308 26.62 4.02 17.48
C GLN A 308 25.96 3.62 16.17
N ILE A 309 24.90 4.34 15.79
CA ILE A 309 24.11 4.08 14.56
C ILE A 309 24.17 5.35 13.71
N ARG A 310 24.79 5.28 12.52
CA ARG A 310 24.88 6.41 11.60
C ARG A 310 23.51 6.74 11.01
N ILE A 311 23.20 8.03 10.88
CA ILE A 311 21.98 8.57 10.28
C ILE A 311 22.30 9.50 9.12
N ILE A 312 21.33 9.70 8.23
CA ILE A 312 21.40 10.59 7.06
C ILE A 312 21.12 12.03 7.50
#